data_AF-A0A0B2K2G4-F1
#
_entry.id   AF-A0A0B2K2G4-F1
#
_cell.length_a   1.000
_cell.length_b   1.000
_cell.length_c   1.000
_cell.angle_alpha   90.00
_cell.angle_beta   90.00
_cell.angle_gamma   90.00
#
_symmetry.space_group_name_H-M   'P 1'
#
loop_
_entity.id
_entity.type
_entity.pdbx_description
1 polymer ?
#
loop_
_entity_poly.entity_id
_entity_poly.type
_entity_poly.pdbx_seq_one_letter_code
_entity_poly.pdbx_strand_id
1 'polypeptide(L)'
;MMKKKIKAFLIPQVIMFLIALSVFSFSAMATIPTVFGSLSAEGDAVQAMQYAEIEANIIKLLNYDDIDDDDVLLASNLHTTRADLTAINVPGWEDEVIIGDEELMGDGENKYKIATINIYKKDDTIPRATLEVPLSSQGKSSSLELDYNKKIQISRLPYTFKQSGIIYLDGQVWTNRSNVFLNWNMYNKLLPKCYFL
;
A
#
# COMPACT_ATOMS: atom_id res chain seq x y z
N MET A 1 -15.43 -73.09 44.90
CA MET A 1 -14.89 -72.21 43.84
C MET A 1 -15.99 -71.90 42.82
N MET A 2 -16.57 -70.69 42.83
CA MET A 2 -17.55 -70.27 41.82
C MET A 2 -16.82 -69.82 40.54
N LYS A 3 -16.99 -70.56 39.44
CA LYS A 3 -16.58 -70.12 38.10
C LYS A 3 -17.58 -69.06 37.63
N LYS A 4 -17.17 -67.79 37.67
CA LYS A 4 -17.96 -66.65 37.17
C LYS A 4 -18.12 -66.80 35.64
N LYS A 5 -19.29 -67.24 35.18
CA LYS A 5 -19.61 -67.29 33.74
C LYS A 5 -19.60 -65.86 33.20
N ILE A 6 -18.63 -65.54 32.35
CA ILE A 6 -18.65 -64.28 31.60
C ILE A 6 -19.93 -64.31 30.75
N LYS A 7 -20.79 -63.30 30.91
CA LYS A 7 -22.07 -63.24 30.18
C LYS A 7 -21.74 -63.24 28.69
N ALA A 8 -22.19 -64.26 27.94
CA ALA A 8 -21.90 -64.42 26.52
C ALA A 8 -22.32 -63.20 25.65
N PHE A 9 -23.15 -62.31 26.20
CA PHE A 9 -23.57 -61.02 25.61
C PHE A 9 -22.47 -59.94 25.58
N LEU A 10 -21.42 -60.06 26.41
CA LEU A 10 -20.29 -59.10 26.45
C LEU A 10 -19.34 -59.25 25.25
N ILE A 11 -19.18 -60.46 24.73
CA ILE A 11 -18.25 -60.74 23.61
C ILE A 11 -18.64 -59.98 22.32
N PRO A 12 -19.89 -60.05 21.83
CA PRO A 12 -20.29 -59.30 20.63
C PRO A 12 -20.24 -57.78 20.82
N GLN A 13 -20.48 -57.26 22.03
CA GLN A 13 -20.36 -55.84 22.33
C GLN A 13 -18.91 -55.34 22.23
N VAL A 14 -17.94 -56.11 22.74
CA VAL A 14 -16.51 -55.78 22.65
C VAL A 14 -16.04 -55.81 21.20
N ILE A 15 -16.51 -56.77 20.39
CA ILE A 15 -16.18 -56.84 18.97
C ILE A 15 -16.72 -55.63 18.21
N MET A 16 -17.99 -55.25 18.44
CA MET A 16 -18.57 -54.05 17.84
C MET A 16 -17.85 -52.76 18.26
N PHE A 17 -17.40 -52.69 19.52
CA PHE A 17 -16.62 -51.55 20.00
C PHE A 17 -15.25 -51.46 19.33
N LEU A 18 -14.57 -52.60 19.14
CA LEU A 18 -13.28 -52.65 18.41
C LEU A 18 -13.45 -52.27 16.94
N ILE A 19 -14.54 -52.70 16.29
CA ILE A 19 -14.87 -52.30 14.93
C ILE A 19 -15.14 -50.79 14.87
N ALA A 20 -15.94 -50.24 15.79
CA ALA A 20 -16.22 -48.81 15.85
C ALA A 20 -14.95 -47.97 16.07
N LEU A 21 -14.03 -48.42 16.94
CA LEU A 21 -12.73 -47.79 17.12
C LEU A 21 -11.87 -47.85 15.85
N SER A 22 -11.88 -48.98 15.14
CA SER A 22 -11.11 -49.11 13.90
C SER A 22 -11.61 -48.17 12.78
N VAL A 23 -12.93 -47.99 12.66
CA VAL A 23 -13.54 -47.05 11.71
C VAL A 23 -13.25 -45.61 12.12
N PHE A 24 -13.30 -45.30 13.43
CA PHE A 24 -12.94 -43.99 13.95
C PHE A 24 -11.47 -43.64 13.67
N SER A 25 -10.54 -44.56 13.97
CA SER A 25 -9.11 -44.37 13.68
C SER A 25 -8.82 -44.19 12.20
N PHE A 26 -9.50 -44.95 11.32
CA PHE A 26 -9.35 -44.80 9.88
C PHE A 26 -9.86 -43.43 9.39
N SER A 27 -11.01 -42.98 9.89
CA SER A 27 -11.57 -41.67 9.56
C SER A 27 -10.71 -40.50 10.04
N ALA A 28 -10.16 -40.58 11.26
CA ALA A 28 -9.25 -39.56 11.80
C ALA A 28 -7.96 -39.46 10.99
N MET A 29 -7.41 -40.60 10.56
CA MET A 29 -6.19 -40.66 9.75
C MET A 29 -6.38 -40.10 8.34
N ALA A 30 -7.60 -40.15 7.79
CA ALA A 30 -7.94 -39.53 6.51
C ALA A 30 -8.11 -38.00 6.58
N THR A 31 -8.53 -37.46 7.73
CA THR A 31 -8.77 -36.01 7.92
C THR A 31 -7.53 -35.24 8.38
N ILE A 32 -6.57 -35.92 9.03
CA ILE A 32 -5.34 -35.29 9.55
C ILE A 32 -4.52 -34.62 8.42
N PRO A 33 -4.20 -35.29 7.29
CA PRO A 33 -3.41 -34.67 6.22
C PRO A 33 -4.11 -33.47 5.59
N THR A 34 -5.45 -33.51 5.51
CA THR A 34 -6.27 -32.43 4.95
C THR A 34 -6.26 -31.19 5.84
N VAL A 35 -6.37 -31.36 7.17
CA VAL A 35 -6.34 -30.24 8.13
C VAL A 35 -4.94 -29.63 8.24
N PHE A 36 -3.88 -30.43 8.20
CA PHE A 36 -2.51 -29.90 8.20
C PHE A 36 -2.15 -29.22 6.88
N GLY A 37 -2.58 -29.78 5.75
CA GLY A 37 -2.39 -29.17 4.43
C GLY A 37 -3.09 -27.81 4.29
N SER A 38 -4.30 -27.67 4.87
CA SER A 38 -5.01 -26.39 4.87
C SER A 38 -4.31 -25.34 5.72
N LEU A 39 -3.79 -25.70 6.90
CA LEU A 39 -3.04 -24.78 7.76
C LEU A 39 -1.74 -24.29 7.11
N SER A 40 -1.01 -25.16 6.39
CA SER A 40 0.18 -24.74 5.64
C SER A 40 -0.17 -23.80 4.49
N ALA A 41 -1.25 -24.07 3.75
CA ALA A 41 -1.69 -23.21 2.66
C ALA A 41 -2.15 -21.83 3.17
N GLU A 42 -2.79 -21.79 4.34
CA GLU A 42 -3.19 -20.54 5.01
C GLU A 42 -1.96 -19.74 5.47
N GLY A 43 -0.92 -20.41 5.98
CA GLY A 43 0.35 -19.76 6.33
C GLY A 43 1.12 -19.20 5.12
N ASP A 44 1.10 -19.89 3.98
CA ASP A 44 1.70 -19.41 2.73
C ASP A 44 0.93 -18.18 2.18
N ALA A 45 -0.41 -18.20 2.21
CA ALA A 45 -1.22 -17.08 1.77
C ALA A 45 -0.99 -15.82 2.61
N VAL A 46 -0.88 -15.96 3.94
CA VAL A 46 -0.57 -14.85 4.85
C VAL A 46 0.82 -14.27 4.61
N GLN A 47 1.81 -15.11 4.26
CA GLN A 47 3.14 -14.63 3.87
C GLN A 47 3.10 -13.90 2.52
N ALA A 48 2.43 -14.46 1.52
CA ALA A 48 2.27 -13.84 0.21
C ALA A 48 1.61 -12.46 0.30
N MET A 49 0.59 -12.30 1.15
CA MET A 49 -0.05 -11.02 1.40
C MET A 49 0.92 -9.99 2.03
N GLN A 50 1.76 -10.40 2.98
CA GLN A 50 2.78 -9.50 3.55
C GLN A 50 3.78 -9.04 2.50
N TYR A 51 4.15 -9.92 1.55
CA TYR A 51 5.05 -9.56 0.45
C TYR A 51 4.39 -8.57 -0.50
N ALA A 52 3.12 -8.80 -0.86
CA ALA A 52 2.34 -7.86 -1.67
C ALA A 52 2.21 -6.49 -0.99
N GLU A 53 2.03 -6.44 0.33
CA GLU A 53 2.00 -5.18 1.09
C GLU A 53 3.34 -4.43 1.06
N ILE A 54 4.47 -5.15 1.09
CA ILE A 54 5.81 -4.55 0.99
C ILE A 54 5.97 -3.89 -0.39
N GLU A 55 5.67 -4.62 -1.46
CA GLU A 55 5.73 -4.09 -2.82
C GLU A 55 4.75 -2.94 -3.04
N ALA A 56 3.55 -3.00 -2.46
CA ALA A 56 2.59 -1.90 -2.51
C ALA A 56 3.17 -0.62 -1.89
N ASN A 57 3.96 -0.75 -0.83
CA ASN A 57 4.63 0.40 -0.24
C ASN A 57 5.77 0.92 -1.14
N ILE A 58 6.50 0.04 -1.83
CA ILE A 58 7.52 0.44 -2.81
C ILE A 58 6.87 1.22 -3.95
N ILE A 59 5.81 0.69 -4.56
CA ILE A 59 5.06 1.33 -5.66
C ILE A 59 4.54 2.71 -5.24
N LYS A 60 4.00 2.85 -4.01
CA LYS A 60 3.52 4.14 -3.49
C LYS A 60 4.60 5.19 -3.30
N LEU A 61 5.87 4.78 -3.21
CA LEU A 61 7.01 5.70 -3.10
C LEU A 61 7.54 6.14 -4.47
N LEU A 62 7.15 5.46 -5.55
CA LEU A 62 7.52 5.83 -6.91
C LEU A 62 6.75 7.07 -7.37
N ASN A 63 7.38 7.81 -8.27
CA ASN A 63 6.74 8.95 -8.89
C ASN A 63 5.61 8.47 -9.82
N TYR A 64 4.46 9.15 -9.76
CA TYR A 64 3.27 8.78 -10.50
C TYR A 64 3.48 8.81 -12.02
N ASP A 65 4.27 9.78 -12.51
CA ASP A 65 4.54 9.96 -13.93
C ASP A 65 5.51 8.90 -14.48
N ASP A 66 6.32 8.28 -13.62
CA ASP A 66 7.40 7.36 -13.99
C ASP A 66 7.00 5.89 -13.79
N ILE A 67 5.81 5.62 -13.25
CA ILE A 67 5.40 4.28 -12.87
C ILE A 67 5.04 3.36 -14.04
N ASP A 68 4.86 3.91 -15.23
CA ASP A 68 4.65 3.13 -16.47
C ASP A 68 5.98 2.69 -17.10
N ASP A 69 7.11 3.17 -16.57
CA ASP A 69 8.43 2.84 -17.08
C ASP A 69 8.93 1.54 -16.44
N ASP A 70 9.00 0.49 -17.25
CA ASP A 70 9.51 -0.83 -16.86
C ASP A 70 10.93 -0.74 -16.22
N ASP A 71 11.78 0.18 -16.69
CA ASP A 71 13.13 0.35 -16.15
C ASP A 71 13.11 0.95 -14.74
N VAL A 72 12.14 1.83 -14.45
CA VAL A 72 11.95 2.44 -13.12
C VAL A 72 11.41 1.42 -12.13
N LEU A 73 10.47 0.58 -12.58
CA LEU A 73 9.94 -0.53 -11.78
C LEU A 73 11.05 -1.55 -11.48
N LEU A 74 11.81 -1.96 -12.49
CA LEU A 74 12.92 -2.90 -12.34
C LEU A 74 14.02 -2.36 -11.43
N ALA A 75 14.38 -1.07 -11.56
CA ALA A 75 15.34 -0.41 -10.66
C ALA A 75 14.85 -0.39 -9.20
N SER A 76 13.54 -0.48 -8.99
CA SER A 76 12.88 -0.55 -7.68
C SER A 76 12.64 -1.98 -7.20
N ASN A 77 13.15 -2.99 -7.92
CA ASN A 77 12.99 -4.42 -7.65
C ASN A 77 11.54 -4.90 -7.77
N LEU A 78 10.79 -4.32 -8.70
CA LEU A 78 9.44 -4.73 -9.06
C LEU A 78 9.45 -5.21 -10.51
N HIS A 79 8.73 -6.29 -10.81
CA HIS A 79 8.75 -6.87 -12.15
C HIS A 79 7.39 -6.80 -12.82
N THR A 80 7.33 -6.26 -14.04
CA THR A 80 6.10 -6.24 -14.85
C THR A 80 5.76 -7.58 -15.49
N THR A 81 6.72 -8.49 -15.50
CA THR A 81 6.54 -9.89 -15.86
C THR A 81 6.98 -10.75 -14.70
N ARG A 82 6.31 -11.89 -14.51
CA ARG A 82 6.64 -12.88 -13.48
C ARG A 82 8.14 -13.16 -13.39
N ALA A 83 8.74 -12.79 -12.26
CA ALA A 83 10.15 -13.01 -11.97
C ALA A 83 10.36 -13.32 -10.47
N ASP A 84 11.58 -13.71 -10.10
CA ASP A 84 11.90 -13.99 -8.70
C ASP A 84 11.74 -12.71 -7.85
N LEU A 85 11.09 -12.85 -6.69
CA LEU A 85 10.81 -11.75 -5.76
C LEU A 85 12.12 -11.20 -5.16
N THR A 86 12.64 -10.11 -5.76
CA THR A 86 13.93 -9.53 -5.37
C THR A 86 13.81 -8.44 -4.31
N ALA A 87 12.65 -7.80 -4.15
CA ALA A 87 12.43 -6.73 -3.17
C ALA A 87 12.79 -7.11 -1.72
N ILE A 88 12.58 -8.38 -1.36
CA ILE A 88 12.88 -8.93 -0.03
C ILE A 88 13.89 -10.08 -0.06
N ASN A 89 14.42 -10.44 -1.24
CA ASN A 89 15.39 -11.51 -1.45
C ASN A 89 15.00 -12.84 -0.79
N VAL A 90 13.74 -13.25 -0.95
CA VAL A 90 13.24 -14.51 -0.40
C VAL A 90 13.14 -15.54 -1.53
N PRO A 91 13.94 -16.63 -1.50
CA PRO A 91 13.92 -17.63 -2.55
C PRO A 91 12.60 -18.41 -2.54
N GLY A 92 12.14 -18.79 -3.74
CA GLY A 92 10.94 -19.61 -3.92
C GLY A 92 9.63 -18.84 -4.03
N TRP A 93 9.71 -17.51 -4.13
CA TRP A 93 8.59 -16.61 -4.39
C TRP A 93 8.87 -15.78 -5.64
N GLU A 94 7.81 -15.46 -6.36
CA GLU A 94 7.85 -14.70 -7.61
C GLU A 94 6.79 -13.60 -7.55
N ASP A 95 7.08 -12.44 -8.14
CA ASP A 95 6.18 -11.28 -8.24
C ASP A 95 5.84 -10.94 -9.68
N GLU A 96 4.67 -10.34 -9.87
CA GLU A 96 4.24 -9.70 -11.11
C GLU A 96 3.41 -8.46 -10.75
N VAL A 97 3.81 -7.31 -11.28
CA VAL A 97 3.15 -6.03 -11.09
C VAL A 97 2.55 -5.56 -12.41
N ILE A 98 1.22 -5.37 -12.44
CA ILE A 98 0.50 -4.90 -13.60
C ILE A 98 0.02 -3.47 -13.32
N ILE A 99 0.48 -2.50 -14.09
CA ILE A 99 0.01 -1.12 -13.99
C ILE A 99 -1.19 -0.95 -14.92
N GLY A 100 -2.33 -0.57 -14.36
CA GLY A 100 -3.54 -0.27 -15.11
C GLY A 100 -3.49 1.10 -15.79
N ASP A 101 -4.41 1.30 -16.73
CA ASP A 101 -4.55 2.55 -17.48
C ASP A 101 -4.81 3.77 -16.58
N GLU A 102 -4.43 4.95 -17.07
CA GLU A 102 -4.71 6.22 -16.41
C GLU A 102 -6.20 6.58 -16.49
N GLU A 103 -6.82 6.84 -15.34
CA GLU A 103 -8.20 7.30 -15.21
C GLU A 103 -8.27 8.70 -14.56
N LEU A 104 -9.28 9.48 -14.93
CA LEU A 104 -9.49 10.84 -14.42
C LEU A 104 -10.53 10.83 -13.28
N MET A 105 -10.19 11.45 -12.15
CA MET A 105 -11.11 11.68 -11.05
C MET A 105 -11.89 12.99 -11.23
N GLY A 106 -13.19 12.88 -11.47
CA GLY A 106 -14.16 13.98 -11.37
C GLY A 106 -13.85 15.19 -12.26
N ASP A 107 -13.20 16.20 -11.67
CA ASP A 107 -12.98 17.54 -12.25
C ASP A 107 -11.83 17.59 -13.28
N GLY A 108 -11.27 16.44 -13.66
CA GLY A 108 -10.31 16.30 -14.76
C GLY A 108 -8.86 16.71 -14.47
N GLU A 109 -8.57 17.23 -13.27
CA GLU A 109 -7.20 17.59 -12.86
C GLU A 109 -6.47 16.49 -12.07
N ASN A 110 -7.20 15.59 -11.41
CA ASN A 110 -6.62 14.48 -10.64
C ASN A 110 -6.64 13.21 -11.48
N LYS A 111 -5.46 12.63 -11.70
CA LYS A 111 -5.29 11.35 -12.40
C LYS A 111 -5.05 10.24 -11.38
N TYR A 112 -5.54 9.05 -11.65
CA TYR A 112 -5.22 7.87 -10.86
C TYR A 112 -4.97 6.66 -11.77
N LYS A 113 -4.21 5.71 -11.24
CA LYS A 113 -3.94 4.40 -11.82
C LYS A 113 -4.18 3.35 -10.74
N ILE A 114 -4.44 2.12 -11.16
CA ILE A 114 -4.52 0.99 -10.23
C ILE A 114 -3.38 0.05 -10.60
N ALA A 115 -2.45 -0.16 -9.66
CA ALA A 115 -1.43 -1.19 -9.79
C ALA A 115 -1.93 -2.48 -9.15
N THR A 116 -1.86 -3.58 -9.85
CA THR A 116 -2.18 -4.91 -9.35
C THR A 116 -0.90 -5.66 -9.09
N ILE A 117 -0.67 -6.05 -7.84
CA ILE A 117 0.48 -6.85 -7.43
C ILE A 117 0.02 -8.28 -7.23
N ASN A 118 0.67 -9.22 -7.90
CA ASN A 118 0.43 -10.64 -7.79
C ASN A 118 1.67 -11.35 -7.23
N ILE A 119 1.50 -12.10 -6.15
CA ILE A 119 2.57 -12.89 -5.54
C ILE A 119 2.30 -14.37 -5.75
N TYR A 120 3.30 -15.06 -6.30
CA TYR A 120 3.27 -16.48 -6.62
C TYR A 120 4.28 -17.22 -5.76
N LYS A 121 3.92 -18.43 -5.34
CA LYS A 121 4.94 -19.39 -4.93
C LYS A 121 5.52 -20.03 -6.19
N LYS A 122 6.80 -20.36 -6.16
CA LYS A 122 7.47 -20.99 -7.30
C LYS A 122 6.69 -22.23 -7.78
N ASP A 123 6.60 -22.36 -9.11
CA ASP A 123 5.84 -23.40 -9.83
C ASP A 123 4.30 -23.32 -9.72
N ASP A 124 3.72 -22.38 -8.97
CA ASP A 124 2.26 -22.20 -8.94
C ASP A 124 1.76 -21.45 -10.17
N THR A 125 0.62 -21.85 -10.73
CA THR A 125 -0.01 -21.14 -11.86
C THR A 125 -0.94 -20.01 -11.43
N ILE A 126 -1.32 -19.95 -10.15
CA ILE A 126 -2.31 -19.02 -9.61
C ILE A 126 -1.63 -18.21 -8.49
N PRO A 127 -1.84 -16.88 -8.42
CA PRO A 127 -1.29 -16.08 -7.34
C PRO A 127 -1.86 -16.52 -5.99
N ARG A 128 -1.00 -16.54 -4.98
CA ARG A 128 -1.38 -16.79 -3.58
C ARG A 128 -1.91 -15.54 -2.89
N ALA A 129 -1.51 -14.37 -3.41
CA ALA A 129 -2.03 -13.07 -3.01
C ALA A 129 -2.14 -12.17 -4.24
N THR A 130 -3.22 -11.38 -4.28
CA THR A 130 -3.43 -10.30 -5.25
C THR A 130 -3.83 -9.06 -4.48
N LEU A 131 -3.12 -7.96 -4.71
CA LEU A 131 -3.36 -6.68 -4.05
C LEU A 131 -3.48 -5.57 -5.08
N GLU A 132 -4.62 -4.86 -5.05
CA GLU A 132 -4.84 -3.67 -5.87
C GLU A 132 -4.44 -2.41 -5.08
N VAL A 133 -3.57 -1.61 -5.68
CA VAL A 133 -2.99 -0.42 -5.08
C VAL A 133 -3.42 0.79 -5.91
N PRO A 134 -4.31 1.65 -5.37
CA PRO A 134 -4.64 2.90 -6.03
C PRO A 134 -3.47 3.87 -5.92
N LEU A 135 -3.10 4.45 -7.04
CA LEU A 135 -2.04 5.43 -7.19
C LEU A 135 -2.68 6.71 -7.70
N SER A 136 -2.43 7.83 -7.04
CA SER A 136 -2.95 9.12 -7.48
C SER A 136 -1.80 10.02 -7.87
N SER A 137 -1.99 10.81 -8.92
CA SER A 137 -1.11 11.92 -9.22
C SER A 137 -1.19 12.86 -8.02
N GLN A 138 -0.19 12.86 -7.15
CA GLN A 138 -0.11 13.90 -6.14
C GLN A 138 0.02 15.20 -6.91
N GLY A 139 -1.01 16.04 -6.85
CA GLY A 139 -1.04 17.31 -7.56
C GLY A 139 0.27 18.01 -7.29
N LYS A 140 0.99 18.39 -8.36
CA LYS A 140 2.31 19.03 -8.28
C LYS A 140 2.30 19.93 -7.06
N SER A 141 3.09 19.59 -6.05
CA SER A 141 3.57 20.66 -5.18
C SER A 141 4.28 21.54 -6.18
N SER A 142 3.66 22.67 -6.53
CA SER A 142 4.36 23.69 -7.25
C SER A 142 5.47 24.06 -6.27
N SER A 143 6.63 23.42 -6.41
CA SER A 143 7.88 24.12 -6.20
C SER A 143 7.65 25.39 -7.00
N LEU A 144 7.32 26.47 -6.30
CA LEU A 144 7.48 27.78 -6.85
C LEU A 144 8.97 27.79 -7.17
N GLU A 145 9.33 27.46 -8.40
CA GLU A 145 10.62 27.83 -8.95
C GLU A 145 10.60 29.35 -8.90
N LEU A 146 11.05 29.89 -7.76
CA LEU A 146 11.29 31.29 -7.59
C LEU A 146 12.45 31.59 -8.51
N ASP A 147 12.15 32.00 -9.73
CA ASP A 147 13.13 32.61 -10.61
C ASP A 147 13.57 33.91 -9.94
N TYR A 148 14.66 33.83 -9.16
CA TYR A 148 15.23 34.96 -8.41
C TYR A 148 15.68 36.11 -9.32
N ASN A 149 15.74 35.90 -10.64
CA ASN A 149 16.04 36.93 -11.62
C ASN A 149 14.77 37.56 -12.23
N LYS A 150 13.59 36.96 -12.04
CA LYS A 150 12.30 37.56 -12.40
C LYS A 150 11.72 38.35 -11.23
N LYS A 151 11.53 39.64 -11.47
CA LYS A 151 10.72 40.48 -10.57
C LYS A 151 9.27 40.00 -10.63
N ILE A 152 8.73 39.57 -9.49
CA ILE A 152 7.28 39.37 -9.35
C ILE A 152 6.65 40.76 -9.17
N GLN A 153 6.09 41.32 -10.25
CA GLN A 153 5.28 42.53 -10.17
C GLN A 153 3.82 42.17 -9.90
N ILE A 154 3.34 42.44 -8.69
CA ILE A 154 1.91 42.40 -8.37
C ILE A 154 1.31 43.74 -8.82
N SER A 155 0.85 43.82 -10.06
CA SER A 155 0.40 45.06 -10.71
C SER A 155 -1.12 45.30 -10.64
N ARG A 156 -1.88 44.34 -10.11
CA ARG A 156 -3.34 44.46 -9.95
C ARG A 156 -3.74 44.36 -8.49
N LEU A 157 -4.36 45.41 -7.98
CA LEU A 157 -5.05 45.42 -6.70
C LEU A 157 -6.57 45.39 -6.96
N PRO A 158 -7.34 44.58 -6.21
CA PRO A 158 -6.90 43.65 -5.16
C PRO A 158 -6.35 42.33 -5.72
N TYR A 159 -5.22 41.85 -5.17
CA TYR A 159 -4.70 40.50 -5.42
C TYR A 159 -5.05 39.62 -4.23
N THR A 160 -5.83 38.56 -4.47
CA THR A 160 -6.20 37.58 -3.44
C THR A 160 -5.27 36.39 -3.55
N PHE A 161 -4.51 36.13 -2.49
CA PHE A 161 -3.69 34.93 -2.40
C PHE A 161 -4.60 33.70 -2.31
N LYS A 162 -4.29 32.65 -3.08
CA LYS A 162 -5.07 31.40 -3.09
C LYS A 162 -4.94 30.60 -1.78
N GLN A 163 -3.89 30.84 -1.00
CA GLN A 163 -3.59 30.17 0.27
C GLN A 163 -2.98 31.15 1.27
N SER A 164 -3.25 30.92 2.56
CA SER A 164 -2.63 31.66 3.67
C SER A 164 -1.15 31.30 3.77
N GLY A 165 -0.26 32.30 3.83
CA GLY A 165 1.19 32.09 3.92
C GLY A 165 1.96 33.32 4.39
N ILE A 166 3.26 33.15 4.64
CA ILE A 166 4.19 34.20 5.05
C ILE A 166 5.04 34.59 3.83
N ILE A 167 5.16 35.89 3.57
CA ILE A 167 6.06 36.41 2.53
C ILE A 167 7.35 36.88 3.23
N TYR A 168 8.46 36.20 2.93
CA TYR A 168 9.80 36.66 3.33
C TYR A 168 10.36 37.55 2.22
N LEU A 169 10.66 38.80 2.58
CA LEU A 169 11.35 39.74 1.69
C LEU A 169 12.82 39.77 2.11
N ASP A 170 13.68 39.08 1.39
CA ASP A 170 15.13 39.16 1.59
C ASP A 170 15.80 39.74 0.33
N GLY A 171 16.57 40.80 0.53
CA GLY A 171 17.20 41.58 -0.54
C GLY A 171 17.40 43.06 -0.19
N GLN A 172 18.33 43.73 -0.89
CA GLN A 172 18.52 45.17 -0.71
C GLN A 172 17.29 45.94 -1.21
N VAL A 173 16.57 46.54 -0.27
CA VAL A 173 15.48 47.48 -0.55
C VAL A 173 16.09 48.73 -1.17
N TRP A 174 15.86 48.93 -2.47
CA TRP A 174 16.20 50.18 -3.14
C TRP A 174 15.28 51.30 -2.63
N THR A 175 15.73 52.00 -1.59
CA THR A 175 15.03 53.17 -1.07
C THR A 175 15.42 54.39 -1.90
N ASN A 176 14.68 54.67 -2.97
CA ASN A 176 14.74 56.02 -3.56
C ASN A 176 13.71 56.89 -2.85
N ARG A 177 14.19 57.65 -1.86
CA ARG A 177 13.44 58.62 -1.05
C ARG A 177 12.10 58.11 -0.50
N SER A 178 12.23 57.45 0.65
CA SER A 178 11.34 57.65 1.79
C SER A 178 9.92 57.08 1.74
N ASN A 179 9.63 55.97 1.04
CA ASN A 179 8.40 55.19 1.33
C ASN A 179 8.53 53.72 0.89
N VAL A 180 8.32 52.79 1.82
CA VAL A 180 7.88 51.41 1.52
C VAL A 180 6.37 51.41 1.74
N PHE A 181 5.58 51.44 0.66
CA PHE A 181 4.12 51.42 0.77
C PHE A 181 3.62 49.99 0.95
N LEU A 182 3.35 49.60 2.20
CA LEU A 182 2.43 48.50 2.50
C LEU A 182 1.09 49.13 2.88
N ASN A 183 0.19 49.29 1.92
CA ASN A 183 -1.14 49.85 2.18
C ASN A 183 -2.03 48.77 2.82
N TRP A 184 -2.04 48.73 4.15
CA TRP A 184 -2.92 47.89 4.95
C TRP A 184 -4.19 48.66 5.31
N ASN A 185 -5.21 48.58 4.46
CA ASN A 185 -6.56 49.04 4.81
C ASN A 185 -7.41 47.81 5.17
N MET A 186 -7.24 47.30 6.39
CA MET A 186 -8.21 46.36 6.97
C MET A 186 -9.06 47.14 7.97
N TYR A 187 -10.32 47.33 7.60
CA TYR A 187 -11.38 47.72 8.50
C TYR A 187 -11.33 46.86 9.77
N ASN A 188 -11.36 47.54 10.91
CA ASN A 188 -11.52 47.01 12.26
C ASN A 188 -12.35 45.72 12.32
N LYS A 189 -11.69 44.59 12.64
CA LYS A 189 -12.13 43.66 13.68
C LYS A 189 -11.04 42.61 13.94
N LEU A 190 -10.50 42.68 15.16
CA LEU A 190 -9.83 41.61 15.93
C LEU A 190 -8.39 41.22 15.50
N LEU A 191 -7.44 41.77 16.27
CA LEU A 191 -6.05 41.38 16.61
C LEU A 191 -5.58 39.93 16.27
N PRO A 192 -4.26 39.67 16.05
CA PRO A 192 -3.18 40.19 16.89
C PRO A 192 -1.98 40.83 16.17
N LYS A 193 -1.29 41.65 16.97
CA LYS A 193 -0.06 42.41 16.69
C LYS A 193 1.00 41.53 16.04
N CYS A 194 1.44 41.90 14.84
CA CYS A 194 2.70 41.40 14.29
C CYS A 194 3.85 42.07 15.07
N TYR A 195 4.63 41.26 15.78
CA TYR A 195 5.91 41.69 16.33
C TYR A 195 6.96 41.52 15.24
N PHE A 196 7.70 42.59 14.94
CA PHE A 196 8.97 42.49 14.25
C PHE A 196 10.03 42.20 15.31
N LEU A 197 10.66 41.03 15.23
CA LEU A 197 11.94 40.73 15.89
C LEU A 197 13.07 41.15 14.96
#